data_AF-A0A182WGJ3-F1
#
_entry.id   AF-A0A182WGJ3-F1
#
_cell.length_a   1.000
_cell.length_b   1.000
_cell.length_c   1.000
_cell.angle_alpha   90.00
_cell.angle_beta   90.00
_cell.angle_gamma   90.00
#
_symmetry.space_group_name_H-M   'P 1'
#
loop_
_entity.id
_entity.type
_entity.pdbx_description
1 polymer ?
#
loop_
_entity_poly.entity_id
_entity_poly.type
_entity_poly.pdbx_seq_one_letter_code
_entity_poly.pdbx_strand_id
1 'polypeptide(L)' 'MDYESGAESWLSAYEDETFEQQVEAVIEELRPFYEQIHGYVRYKLREYYGDKVVSEKGPIPMHLLGN' A
#
# COMPACT_ATOMS: atom_id res chain seq x y z
N MET A 1 -8.46 31.19 -3.15
CA MET A 1 -8.27 30.05 -4.06
C MET A 1 -9.53 29.24 -3.90
N ASP A 2 -10.32 29.15 -4.96
CA ASP A 2 -11.56 28.39 -4.96
C ASP A 2 -11.21 27.00 -5.49
N TYR A 3 -11.16 26.01 -4.59
CA TYR A 3 -10.97 24.60 -4.91
C TYR A 3 -12.32 23.88 -4.80
N GLU A 4 -12.57 22.90 -5.66
CA GLU A 4 -13.78 22.09 -5.70
C GLU A 4 -13.82 21.05 -4.56
N SER A 5 -12.67 20.63 -4.04
CA SER A 5 -12.58 19.66 -2.94
C SER A 5 -11.33 19.81 -2.05
N GLY A 6 -11.35 19.16 -0.88
CA GLY A 6 -10.16 19.06 -0.03
C GLY A 6 -9.00 18.32 -0.68
N ALA A 7 -9.29 17.34 -1.55
CA ALA A 7 -8.27 16.61 -2.31
C ALA A 7 -7.56 17.54 -3.30
N GLU A 8 -8.32 18.35 -4.03
CA GLU A 8 -7.76 19.34 -4.96
C GLU A 8 -6.93 20.40 -4.23
N SER A 9 -7.40 20.86 -3.06
CA SER A 9 -6.63 21.76 -2.23
C SER A 9 -5.29 21.16 -1.80
N TRP A 10 -5.22 19.86 -1.49
CA TRP A 10 -3.97 19.18 -1.13
C TRP A 10 -3.06 18.97 -2.35
N LEU A 11 -3.61 18.55 -3.49
CA LEU A 11 -2.86 18.32 -4.72
C LEU A 11 -2.27 19.63 -5.28
N SER A 12 -2.94 20.77 -5.08
CA SER A 12 -2.46 22.07 -5.55
C SER A 12 -1.07 22.46 -5.02
N ALA A 13 -0.64 21.89 -3.88
CA ALA A 13 0.68 22.11 -3.31
C ALA A 13 1.83 21.58 -4.18
N TYR A 14 1.52 20.71 -5.14
CA TYR A 14 2.48 20.11 -6.07
C TYR A 14 2.53 20.84 -7.42
N GLU A 15 1.65 21.82 -7.65
CA GLU A 15 1.61 22.69 -8.84
C GLU A 15 1.64 21.92 -10.19
N ASP A 16 1.10 20.70 -10.21
CA ASP A 16 1.10 19.81 -11.37
C ASP A 16 -0.25 19.09 -11.48
N GLU A 17 -0.98 19.37 -12.57
CA GLU A 17 -2.30 18.78 -12.85
C GLU A 17 -2.25 17.27 -13.09
N THR A 18 -1.05 16.72 -13.36
CA THR A 18 -0.82 15.29 -13.62
C THR A 18 -0.23 14.52 -12.44
N PHE A 19 -0.08 15.18 -11.29
CA PHE A 19 0.60 14.61 -10.12
C PHE A 19 -0.05 13.30 -9.63
N GLU A 20 -1.38 13.20 -9.65
CA GLU A 20 -2.09 11.98 -9.26
C GLU A 20 -1.72 10.79 -10.15
N GLN A 21 -1.64 10.99 -11.47
CA GLN A 21 -1.25 9.94 -12.41
C GLN A 21 0.22 9.54 -12.24
N GLN A 22 1.10 10.49 -11.89
CA GLN A 22 2.50 10.19 -11.60
C GLN A 22 2.64 9.32 -10.35
N VAL A 23 1.88 9.60 -9.29
CA VAL A 23 1.86 8.77 -8.08
C VAL A 23 1.38 7.36 -8.40
N GLU A 24 0.30 7.22 -9.16
CA GLU A 24 -0.21 5.91 -9.60
C GLU A 24 0.85 5.13 -10.40
N ALA A 25 1.53 5.79 -11.33
CA ALA A 25 2.58 5.17 -12.12
C ALA A 25 3.73 4.63 -11.25
N VAL A 26 4.17 5.40 -10.24
CA VAL A 26 5.22 4.97 -9.30
C VAL A 26 4.72 3.80 -8.43
N ILE A 27 3.46 3.82 -7.98
CA ILE A 27 2.87 2.71 -7.23
C ILE A 27 2.84 1.42 -8.06
N GLU A 28 2.48 1.50 -9.34
CA GLU A 28 2.51 0.35 -10.25
C GLU A 28 3.93 -0.17 -10.50
N GLU A 29 4.92 0.71 -10.63
CA GLU A 29 6.34 0.29 -10.74
C GLU A 29 6.81 -0.44 -9.48
N LEU A 30 6.38 -0.02 -8.29
CA LEU A 30 6.76 -0.63 -7.02
C LEU A 30 5.97 -1.91 -6.70
N ARG A 31 4.76 -2.08 -7.26
CA ARG A 31 3.83 -3.17 -6.93
C ARG A 31 4.47 -4.56 -7.00
N PRO A 32 5.22 -4.95 -8.06
CA PRO A 32 5.82 -6.28 -8.12
C PRO A 32 6.79 -6.54 -6.97
N PHE A 33 7.56 -5.54 -6.54
CA PHE A 33 8.50 -5.68 -5.42
C PHE A 33 7.78 -5.76 -4.08
N TYR A 34 6.78 -4.89 -3.87
CA TYR A 34 5.94 -4.93 -2.68
C TYR A 34 5.26 -6.29 -2.51
N GLU A 35 4.73 -6.88 -3.60
CA GLU A 35 4.07 -8.18 -3.56
C GLU A 35 5.02 -9.33 -3.17
N GLN A 36 6.29 -9.28 -3.60
CA GLN A 36 7.31 -10.26 -3.17
C GLN A 36 7.59 -10.14 -1.68
N ILE A 37 7.79 -8.92 -1.17
CA ILE A 37 7.99 -8.67 0.26
C ILE A 37 6.76 -9.12 1.05
N HIS A 38 5.57 -8.70 0.64
CA HIS A 38 4.31 -9.07 1.27
C HIS A 38 4.13 -10.58 1.33
N GLY A 39 4.42 -11.29 0.23
CA GLY A 39 4.39 -12.75 0.17
C GLY A 39 5.35 -13.40 1.16
N TYR A 40 6.60 -12.92 1.22
CA TYR A 40 7.62 -13.44 2.14
C TYR A 40 7.27 -13.18 3.61
N VAL A 41 6.84 -11.97 3.95
CA VAL A 41 6.42 -11.63 5.32
C VAL A 41 5.21 -12.46 5.73
N ARG A 42 4.20 -12.62 4.87
CA ARG A 42 3.05 -13.49 5.12
C ARG A 42 3.48 -14.93 5.38
N TYR A 43 4.41 -15.45 4.57
CA TYR A 43 4.98 -16.79 4.76
C TYR A 43 5.62 -16.94 6.14
N LYS A 44 6.48 -15.98 6.55
CA LYS A 44 7.14 -16.00 7.86
C LYS A 44 6.18 -15.87 9.04
N LEU A 45 5.19 -15.01 8.94
CA LEU A 45 4.16 -14.87 9.97
C LEU A 45 3.31 -16.15 10.07
N ARG A 46 3.00 -16.80 8.94
CA ARG A 46 2.29 -18.09 8.94
C ARG A 46 3.13 -19.22 9.54
N GLU A 47 4.43 -19.27 9.26
CA GLU A 47 5.35 -20.23 9.92
C GLU A 47 5.34 -20.06 11.45
N TYR A 48 5.26 -18.83 11.95
CA TYR A 48 5.32 -18.54 13.37
C TYR A 48 3.97 -18.68 14.10
N TYR A 49 2.89 -18.10 13.54
CA TYR A 49 1.57 -18.02 14.18
C TYR A 49 0.61 -19.15 13.76
N GLY A 50 0.92 -19.88 12.69
CA GLY A 50 0.09 -20.94 12.16
C GLY A 50 -0.99 -20.47 11.18
N ASP A 51 -1.56 -21.44 10.46
CA ASP A 51 -2.53 -21.26 9.37
C ASP A 51 -3.91 -20.75 9.82
N LYS A 52 -4.29 -21.03 11.08
CA LYS A 52 -5.51 -20.48 11.71
C LYS A 52 -5.43 -18.97 11.93
N VAL A 53 -4.22 -18.41 12.05
CA VAL A 53 -3.99 -16.98 12.30
C VAL A 53 -3.67 -16.26 11.00
N VAL A 54 -2.81 -16.85 10.15
CA VAL A 54 -2.37 -16.24 8.90
C VAL A 54 -2.73 -17.14 7.73
N SER A 55 -3.66 -16.67 6.91
CA SER A 55 -4.03 -17.33 5.67
C SER A 55 -2.85 -17.37 4.69
N GLU A 56 -2.71 -18.46 3.93
CA GLU A 56 -1.68 -18.59 2.90
C GLU A 56 -1.88 -17.61 1.73
N LYS A 57 -3.14 -17.31 1.39
CA LYS A 57 -3.51 -16.52 0.21
C LYS A 57 -4.23 -15.21 0.54
N GLY A 58 -4.69 -15.05 1.79
CA GLY A 58 -5.37 -13.84 2.22
C GLY A 58 -4.44 -12.67 2.55
N PRO A 59 -5.00 -11.51 2.92
CA PRO A 59 -4.26 -10.40 3.50
C PRO A 59 -3.60 -10.79 4.83
N ILE A 60 -2.51 -10.10 5.18
CA ILE A 60 -1.86 -10.25 6.49
C ILE A 60 -2.71 -9.54 7.56
N PRO A 61 -2.98 -10.14 8.73
CA PRO A 61 -3.60 -9.44 9.85
C PRO A 61 -2.72 -8.25 10.31
N MET A 62 -3.24 -7.02 10.28
CA MET A 62 -2.44 -5.80 10.47
C MET A 62 -1.71 -5.73 11.82
N HIS A 63 -2.33 -6.21 12.89
CA HIS A 63 -1.77 -6.17 14.25
C HIS A 63 -0.52 -7.04 14.43
N LEU A 64 -0.16 -7.86 13.43
CA LEU A 64 1.04 -8.69 13.43
C LEU A 64 2.26 -8.01 12.79
N LEU A 65 2.11 -6.79 12.28
CA LEU A 65 3.17 -6.04 11.58
C LEU A 65 4.00 -5.13 12.51
N GLY A 66 3.64 -5.02 13.79
CA GLY A 66 4.44 -4.33 14.80
C GLY A 66 4.26 -2.81 14.87
N ASN A 67 3.34 -2.24 14.07
CA ASN A 67 2.93 -0.83 14.11
C ASN A 67 1.51 -0.63 13.56
#